data_AF-A0A1N6TH33-F1
#
_entry.id   AF-A0A1N6TH33-F1
#
_cell.length_a   1.000
_cell.length_b   1.000
_cell.length_c   1.000
_cell.angle_alpha   90.00
_cell.angle_beta   90.00
_cell.angle_gamma   90.00
#
_symmetry.space_group_name_H-M   'P 1'
#
loop_
_entity.id
_entity.type
_entity.pdbx_description
1 polymer ?
#
loop_
_entity_poly.entity_id
_entity_poly.type
_entity_poly.pdbx_seq_one_letter_code
_entity_poly.pdbx_strand_id
1 'polypeptide(L)'
;MDAQQDFYQIKSAAEVKEIRNKYLNKLEKFKTSIPPENERYRIGIIGEIYVVLEQSINNQIEEKVNRFGFEVERSQYLTDWVRDNALPFTGKDLEEIEAKGEEFIEIEIGGHARGNIGHAIDFKEKGFDGIIHLKPFGCLPELVSQSVMDDLSEKYEIPVLTISIDEQTADANVLTRVEAFLDMIKEKDYREVM
;
A
#
# COMPACT_ATOMS: atom_id res chain seq x y z
N MET A 1 -17.16 -0.23 16.56
CA MET A 1 -17.25 -1.69 16.31
C MET A 1 -17.93 -2.40 17.48
N ASP A 2 -18.99 -3.18 17.22
CA ASP A 2 -19.75 -3.93 18.24
C ASP A 2 -18.89 -4.87 19.10
N ALA A 3 -17.87 -5.48 18.49
CA ALA A 3 -16.97 -6.39 19.20
C ALA A 3 -16.21 -5.71 20.33
N GLN A 4 -15.66 -4.52 20.07
CA GLN A 4 -14.91 -3.77 21.06
C GLN A 4 -15.82 -3.32 22.22
N GLN A 5 -17.04 -2.90 21.92
CA GLN A 5 -18.03 -2.54 22.94
C GLN A 5 -18.39 -3.73 23.83
N ASP A 6 -18.66 -4.91 23.23
CA ASP A 6 -18.93 -6.14 23.97
C ASP A 6 -17.74 -6.51 24.88
N PHE A 7 -16.50 -6.40 24.40
CA PHE A 7 -15.31 -6.68 25.19
C PHE A 7 -15.14 -5.74 26.39
N TYR A 8 -15.49 -4.45 26.25
CA TYR A 8 -15.43 -3.51 27.37
C TYR A 8 -16.48 -3.74 28.47
N GLN A 9 -17.54 -4.50 28.19
CA GLN A 9 -18.60 -4.80 29.15
C GLN A 9 -18.36 -6.09 29.96
N ILE A 10 -17.27 -6.81 29.69
CA ILE A 10 -16.93 -8.08 30.35
C ILE A 10 -16.69 -7.87 31.85
N LYS A 11 -17.33 -8.71 32.67
CA LYS A 11 -17.18 -8.70 34.13
C LYS A 11 -16.59 -9.98 34.70
N SER A 12 -16.45 -11.03 33.89
CA SER A 12 -15.94 -12.33 34.35
C SER A 12 -15.09 -13.05 33.30
N ALA A 13 -14.21 -13.95 33.76
CA ALA A 13 -13.39 -14.78 32.87
C ALA A 13 -14.23 -15.73 32.00
N ALA A 14 -15.43 -16.11 32.45
CA ALA A 14 -16.35 -16.92 31.67
C ALA A 14 -16.89 -16.14 30.45
N GLU A 15 -17.27 -14.87 30.65
CA GLU A 15 -17.74 -13.98 29.60
C GLU A 15 -16.68 -13.71 28.53
N VAL A 16 -15.39 -13.67 28.88
CA VAL A 16 -14.29 -13.57 27.89
C VAL A 16 -14.38 -14.72 26.89
N LYS A 17 -14.53 -15.95 27.38
CA LYS A 17 -14.60 -17.15 26.53
C LYS A 17 -15.86 -17.13 25.66
N GLU A 18 -16.98 -16.69 26.23
CA GLU A 18 -18.26 -16.58 25.53
C GLU A 18 -18.20 -15.56 24.38
N ILE A 19 -17.78 -14.32 24.67
CA ILE A 19 -17.66 -13.25 23.68
C ILE A 19 -16.63 -13.61 22.61
N ARG A 20 -15.48 -14.18 23.00
CA ARG A 20 -14.50 -14.68 22.04
C ARG A 20 -15.12 -15.70 21.08
N ASN A 21 -15.82 -16.70 21.60
CA ASN A 21 -16.45 -17.73 20.76
C ASN A 21 -17.56 -17.15 19.87
N LYS A 22 -18.36 -16.19 20.37
CA LYS A 22 -19.38 -15.47 19.59
C LYS A 22 -18.77 -14.83 18.34
N TYR A 23 -17.65 -14.13 18.48
CA TYR A 23 -17.00 -13.45 17.36
C TYR A 23 -16.19 -14.39 16.47
N LEU A 24 -15.54 -15.41 17.02
CA LEU A 24 -14.90 -16.46 16.21
C LEU A 24 -15.91 -17.18 15.30
N ASN A 25 -17.08 -17.53 15.82
CA ASN A 25 -18.15 -18.15 15.02
C ASN A 25 -18.70 -17.21 13.94
N LYS A 26 -18.69 -15.88 14.17
CA LYS A 26 -19.02 -14.91 13.12
C LYS A 26 -17.96 -14.90 12.02
N LEU A 27 -16.67 -14.92 12.40
CA LEU A 27 -15.53 -14.93 11.47
C LEU A 27 -15.44 -16.23 10.66
N GLU A 28 -15.82 -17.37 11.23
CA GLU A 28 -15.81 -18.66 10.52
C GLU A 28 -16.62 -18.65 9.22
N LYS A 29 -17.68 -17.82 9.15
CA LYS A 29 -18.50 -17.66 7.93
C LYS A 29 -17.73 -17.07 6.76
N PHE A 30 -16.65 -16.35 7.02
CA PHE A 30 -15.84 -15.67 6.01
C PHE A 30 -14.54 -16.40 5.68
N LYS A 31 -14.27 -17.54 6.33
CA LYS A 31 -12.98 -18.25 6.24
C LYS A 31 -12.63 -18.72 4.81
N THR A 32 -13.62 -18.89 3.95
CA THR A 32 -13.46 -19.39 2.57
C THR A 32 -13.97 -18.43 1.51
N SER A 33 -14.33 -17.20 1.90
CA SER A 33 -14.86 -16.20 0.97
C SER A 33 -13.90 -15.03 0.84
N ILE A 34 -13.55 -14.68 -0.39
CA ILE A 34 -12.89 -13.41 -0.69
C ILE A 34 -14.00 -12.41 -1.01
N PRO A 35 -13.96 -11.17 -0.47
CA PRO A 35 -14.90 -10.13 -0.85
C PRO A 35 -14.94 -9.94 -2.38
N PRO A 36 -16.08 -9.53 -2.97
CA PRO A 36 -16.11 -9.15 -4.38
C PRO A 36 -15.18 -7.95 -4.61
N GLU A 37 -14.64 -7.83 -5.82
CA GLU A 37 -13.58 -6.85 -6.15
C GLU A 37 -13.95 -5.40 -5.82
N ASN A 38 -15.22 -5.04 -6.00
CA ASN A 38 -15.77 -3.70 -5.69
C ASN A 38 -15.91 -3.40 -4.18
N GLU A 39 -15.70 -4.39 -3.31
CA GLU A 39 -15.71 -4.21 -1.85
C GLU A 39 -14.30 -4.31 -1.25
N ARG A 40 -13.27 -4.45 -2.09
CA ARG A 40 -11.88 -4.55 -1.64
C ARG A 40 -11.23 -3.19 -1.69
N TYR A 41 -10.63 -2.79 -0.58
CA TYR A 41 -9.69 -1.69 -0.60
C TYR A 41 -8.34 -2.15 -1.16
N ARG A 42 -7.79 -1.43 -2.12
CA ARG A 42 -6.56 -1.77 -2.86
C ARG A 42 -5.48 -0.73 -2.61
N ILE A 43 -4.29 -1.19 -2.23
CA ILE A 43 -3.12 -0.37 -1.93
C ILE A 43 -2.00 -0.67 -2.92
N GLY A 44 -1.51 0.37 -3.58
CA GLY A 44 -0.35 0.29 -4.46
C GLY A 44 0.93 0.48 -3.65
N ILE A 45 1.94 -0.35 -3.86
CA ILE A 45 3.27 -0.15 -3.28
C ILE A 45 4.22 0.29 -4.38
N ILE A 46 4.75 1.50 -4.24
CA ILE A 46 5.78 2.07 -5.12
C ILE A 46 7.08 2.27 -4.36
N GLY A 47 8.18 2.47 -5.07
CA GLY A 47 9.46 2.71 -4.44
C GLY A 47 10.66 2.20 -5.23
N GLU A 48 11.81 2.27 -4.58
CA GLU A 48 13.04 1.69 -5.10
C GLU A 48 12.92 0.15 -5.17
N ILE A 49 13.33 -0.44 -6.29
CA ILE A 49 13.08 -1.84 -6.63
C ILE A 49 13.52 -2.83 -5.54
N TYR A 50 14.68 -2.62 -4.91
CA TYR A 50 15.20 -3.54 -3.91
C TYR A 50 14.36 -3.50 -2.64
N VAL A 51 13.97 -2.30 -2.19
CA VAL A 51 13.11 -2.13 -1.00
C VAL A 51 11.71 -2.65 -1.24
N VAL A 52 11.15 -2.47 -2.45
CA VAL A 52 9.82 -2.99 -2.80
C VAL A 52 9.82 -4.52 -2.86
N LEU A 53 10.89 -5.15 -3.39
CA LEU A 53 10.95 -6.59 -3.57
C LEU A 53 11.35 -7.38 -2.32
N GLU A 54 12.26 -6.86 -1.49
CA GLU A 54 12.87 -7.62 -0.39
C GLU A 54 12.12 -7.43 0.95
N GLN A 55 11.30 -8.42 1.29
CA GLN A 55 10.46 -8.42 2.49
C GLN A 55 11.23 -8.33 3.81
N SER A 56 12.46 -8.86 3.84
CA SER A 56 13.31 -8.79 5.03
C SER A 56 13.78 -7.37 5.35
N ILE A 57 13.67 -6.45 4.39
CA ILE A 57 14.14 -5.06 4.51
C ILE A 57 12.97 -4.10 4.72
N ASN A 58 11.84 -4.31 4.03
CA ASN A 58 10.70 -3.39 4.12
C ASN A 58 9.73 -3.68 5.28
N ASN A 59 10.15 -4.51 6.25
CA ASN A 59 9.32 -4.93 7.38
C ASN A 59 8.05 -5.68 6.94
N GLN A 60 8.10 -6.56 5.94
CA GLN A 60 6.93 -7.31 5.45
C GLN A 60 5.68 -6.44 5.26
N ILE A 61 5.84 -5.28 4.62
CA ILE A 61 4.78 -4.27 4.51
C ILE A 61 3.50 -4.81 3.86
N GLU A 62 3.63 -5.66 2.83
CA GLU A 62 2.51 -6.33 2.17
C GLU A 62 1.69 -7.14 3.17
N GLU A 63 2.34 -7.93 4.03
CA GLU A 63 1.65 -8.71 5.05
C GLU A 63 0.95 -7.81 6.07
N LYS A 64 1.60 -6.71 6.48
CA LYS A 64 1.00 -5.77 7.43
C LYS A 64 -0.29 -5.19 6.86
N VAL A 65 -0.27 -4.71 5.62
CA VAL A 65 -1.45 -4.14 4.94
C VAL A 65 -2.53 -5.21 4.74
N ASN A 66 -2.15 -6.41 4.29
CA ASN A 66 -3.07 -7.54 4.12
C ASN A 66 -3.76 -7.95 5.43
N ARG A 67 -3.06 -7.87 6.59
CA ARG A 67 -3.66 -8.16 7.90
C ARG A 67 -4.81 -7.21 8.28
N PHE A 68 -4.84 -6.00 7.72
CA PHE A 68 -5.93 -5.04 7.90
C PHE A 68 -7.08 -5.21 6.88
N GLY A 69 -7.00 -6.22 6.01
CA GLY A 69 -8.03 -6.57 5.03
C GLY A 69 -7.96 -5.80 3.71
N PHE A 70 -6.79 -5.22 3.39
CA PHE A 70 -6.54 -4.55 2.11
C PHE A 70 -5.85 -5.50 1.14
N GLU A 71 -6.16 -5.37 -0.15
CA GLU A 71 -5.43 -6.01 -1.24
C GLU A 71 -4.21 -5.15 -1.60
N VAL A 72 -3.09 -5.78 -1.96
CA VAL A 72 -1.83 -5.08 -2.25
C VAL A 72 -1.28 -5.49 -3.61
N GLU A 73 -0.84 -4.50 -4.39
CA GLU A 73 -0.09 -4.70 -5.63
C GLU A 73 1.18 -3.86 -5.58
N ARG A 74 2.30 -4.39 -6.08
CA ARG A 74 3.57 -3.66 -6.16
C ARG A 74 3.74 -3.10 -7.56
N SER A 75 4.42 -1.97 -7.70
CA SER A 75 4.75 -1.41 -9.02
C SER A 75 5.87 -2.15 -9.73
N GLN A 76 6.79 -2.75 -8.97
CA GLN A 76 8.00 -3.36 -9.51
C GLN A 76 7.96 -4.88 -9.31
N TYR A 77 8.02 -5.65 -10.40
CA TYR A 77 8.28 -7.09 -10.38
C TYR A 77 9.53 -7.42 -11.19
N LEU A 78 10.32 -8.39 -10.70
CA LEU A 78 11.48 -8.89 -11.43
C LEU A 78 11.09 -9.43 -12.82
N THR A 79 9.90 -9.99 -12.96
CA THR A 79 9.38 -10.49 -14.25
C THR A 79 9.23 -9.39 -15.29
N ASP A 80 8.80 -8.20 -14.88
CA ASP A 80 8.57 -7.07 -15.77
C ASP A 80 9.91 -6.49 -16.18
N TRP A 81 10.84 -6.35 -15.22
CA TRP A 81 12.21 -5.98 -15.52
C TRP A 81 12.89 -6.94 -16.52
N VAL A 82 12.76 -8.26 -16.32
CA VAL A 82 13.32 -9.26 -17.24
C VAL A 82 12.67 -9.17 -18.62
N ARG A 83 11.35 -8.96 -18.68
CA ARG A 83 10.60 -8.84 -19.94
C ARG A 83 11.08 -7.65 -20.76
N ASP A 84 11.33 -6.52 -20.12
CA ASP A 84 11.66 -5.28 -20.82
C ASP A 84 13.15 -5.19 -21.17
N ASN A 85 14.02 -5.84 -20.38
CA ASN A 85 15.47 -5.74 -20.55
C ASN A 85 16.12 -6.96 -21.24
N ALA A 86 15.56 -8.16 -21.08
CA ALA A 86 16.18 -9.39 -21.58
C ALA A 86 15.44 -10.01 -22.79
N LEU A 87 14.20 -9.58 -23.08
CA LEU A 87 13.37 -10.13 -24.14
C LEU A 87 12.98 -9.04 -25.16
N PRO A 88 13.62 -8.99 -26.35
CA PRO A 88 13.57 -7.84 -27.27
C PRO A 88 12.21 -7.55 -27.95
N PHE A 89 11.16 -8.31 -27.66
CA PHE A 89 9.86 -8.21 -28.37
C PHE A 89 8.63 -8.27 -27.44
N THR A 90 8.80 -8.20 -26.12
CA THR A 90 7.71 -8.56 -25.19
C THR A 90 7.23 -7.46 -24.24
N GLY A 91 7.83 -6.28 -24.17
CA GLY A 91 7.30 -5.25 -23.25
C GLY A 91 7.79 -3.85 -23.54
N LYS A 92 6.83 -2.91 -23.57
CA LYS A 92 7.02 -1.46 -23.42
C LYS A 92 6.19 -0.94 -22.24
N ASP A 93 5.68 -1.85 -21.42
CA ASP A 93 4.70 -1.53 -20.39
C ASP A 93 5.32 -0.59 -19.34
N LEU A 94 6.59 -0.82 -18.94
CA LEU A 94 7.28 0.08 -18.01
C LEU A 94 7.59 1.44 -18.64
N GLU A 95 7.93 1.49 -19.92
CA GLU A 95 8.18 2.74 -20.66
C GLU A 95 6.91 3.60 -20.76
N GLU A 96 5.77 2.97 -21.04
CA GLU A 96 4.46 3.63 -21.10
C GLU A 96 4.01 4.13 -19.71
N ILE A 97 4.23 3.34 -18.66
CA ILE A 97 3.94 3.77 -17.29
C ILE A 97 4.86 4.93 -16.90
N GLU A 98 6.17 4.83 -17.17
CA GLU A 98 7.14 5.86 -16.84
C GLU A 98 6.84 7.18 -17.56
N ALA A 99 6.36 7.13 -18.81
CA ALA A 99 5.95 8.32 -19.56
C ALA A 99 4.82 9.12 -18.85
N LYS A 100 3.94 8.46 -18.07
CA LYS A 100 2.92 9.16 -17.26
C LYS A 100 3.56 10.07 -16.21
N GLY A 101 4.74 9.69 -15.70
CA GLY A 101 5.48 10.43 -14.67
C GLY A 101 6.16 11.71 -15.17
N GLU A 102 6.27 11.91 -16.49
CA GLU A 102 6.89 13.11 -17.09
C GLU A 102 6.21 14.41 -16.65
N GLU A 103 4.93 14.34 -16.31
CA GLU A 103 4.14 15.48 -15.83
C GLU A 103 4.75 16.15 -14.59
N PHE A 104 5.34 15.35 -13.69
CA PHE A 104 5.97 15.86 -12.45
C PHE A 104 7.49 15.84 -12.52
N ILE A 105 8.08 14.91 -13.29
CA ILE A 105 9.53 14.73 -13.41
C ILE A 105 9.93 14.70 -14.89
N GLU A 106 10.10 15.90 -15.47
CA GLU A 106 10.42 16.11 -16.90
C GLU A 106 11.79 15.54 -17.32
N ILE A 107 12.74 15.41 -16.37
CA ILE A 107 14.07 14.85 -16.65
C ILE A 107 14.25 13.55 -15.87
N GLU A 108 14.54 12.47 -16.57
CA GLU A 108 14.81 11.18 -15.92
C GLU A 108 16.16 11.23 -15.21
N ILE A 109 16.11 11.17 -13.88
CA ILE A 109 17.29 11.20 -13.00
C ILE A 109 17.72 9.80 -12.54
N GLY A 110 17.09 8.75 -13.08
CA GLY A 110 17.28 7.36 -12.71
C GLY A 110 16.69 7.00 -11.34
N GLY A 111 17.06 5.83 -10.82
CA GLY A 111 16.65 5.37 -9.48
C GLY A 111 15.13 5.20 -9.30
N HIS A 112 14.41 4.90 -10.38
CA HIS A 112 12.95 4.73 -10.44
C HIS A 112 12.14 6.01 -10.13
N ALA A 113 12.77 7.19 -10.13
CA ALA A 113 12.06 8.40 -9.67
C ALA A 113 10.83 8.73 -10.52
N ARG A 114 11.01 8.83 -11.85
CA ARG A 114 9.90 9.07 -12.78
C ARG A 114 8.95 7.87 -12.84
N GLY A 115 9.50 6.65 -12.92
CA GLY A 115 8.71 5.43 -12.90
C GLY A 115 7.75 5.34 -11.70
N ASN A 116 8.18 5.73 -10.50
CA ASN A 116 7.34 5.72 -9.31
C ASN A 116 6.16 6.70 -9.40
N ILE A 117 6.35 7.88 -10.00
CA ILE A 117 5.25 8.81 -10.31
C ILE A 117 4.31 8.18 -11.35
N GLY A 118 4.88 7.58 -12.40
CA GLY A 118 4.11 6.89 -13.43
C GLY A 118 3.22 5.79 -12.86
N HIS A 119 3.77 4.96 -11.98
CA HIS A 119 3.02 3.91 -11.28
C HIS A 119 1.97 4.46 -10.31
N ALA A 120 2.23 5.58 -9.63
CA ALA A 120 1.24 6.23 -8.79
C ALA A 120 0.00 6.65 -9.60
N ILE A 121 0.22 7.24 -10.78
CA ILE A 121 -0.85 7.61 -11.72
C ILE A 121 -1.56 6.36 -12.24
N ASP A 122 -0.80 5.33 -12.63
CA ASP A 122 -1.34 4.06 -13.11
C ASP A 122 -2.22 3.36 -12.07
N PHE A 123 -1.82 3.35 -10.80
CA PHE A 123 -2.64 2.82 -9.71
C PHE A 123 -3.92 3.63 -9.53
N LYS A 124 -3.87 4.96 -9.62
CA LYS A 124 -5.10 5.77 -9.60
C LYS A 124 -6.05 5.38 -10.74
N GLU A 125 -5.54 5.25 -11.96
CA GLU A 125 -6.34 4.87 -13.14
C GLU A 125 -6.96 3.47 -12.99
N LYS A 126 -6.27 2.56 -12.30
CA LYS A 126 -6.76 1.21 -11.95
C LYS A 126 -7.71 1.18 -10.74
N GLY A 127 -8.05 2.33 -10.16
CA GLY A 127 -9.00 2.44 -9.06
C GLY A 127 -8.45 2.01 -7.70
N PHE A 128 -7.16 2.22 -7.44
CA PHE A 128 -6.58 2.00 -6.10
C PHE A 128 -6.97 3.11 -5.12
N ASP A 129 -7.11 2.75 -3.85
CA ASP A 129 -7.59 3.63 -2.79
C ASP A 129 -6.46 4.40 -2.09
N GLY A 130 -5.22 3.95 -2.25
CA GLY A 130 -4.06 4.61 -1.67
C GLY A 130 -2.75 3.99 -2.11
N ILE A 131 -1.66 4.72 -1.85
CA ILE A 131 -0.32 4.34 -2.23
C ILE A 131 0.60 4.36 -1.02
N ILE A 132 1.44 3.33 -0.86
CA ILE A 132 2.57 3.34 0.07
C ILE A 132 3.85 3.45 -0.76
N HIS A 133 4.58 4.54 -0.56
CA HIS A 133 5.87 4.79 -1.19
C HIS A 133 7.00 4.39 -0.25
N LEU A 134 7.80 3.41 -0.66
CA LEU A 134 8.93 2.89 0.10
C LEU A 134 10.23 3.40 -0.48
N LYS A 135 11.05 4.04 0.35
CA LYS A 135 12.37 4.52 -0.10
C LYS A 135 13.48 4.13 0.86
N PRO A 136 14.69 3.81 0.38
CA PRO A 136 15.86 3.75 1.25
C PRO A 136 16.15 5.13 1.85
N PHE A 137 16.61 5.15 3.10
CA PHE A 137 17.10 6.39 3.71
C PHE A 137 18.26 6.97 2.90
N GLY A 138 18.19 8.25 2.56
CA GLY A 138 19.22 8.95 1.78
C GLY A 138 19.20 8.69 0.28
N CYS A 139 18.22 7.95 -0.27
CA CYS A 139 18.09 7.75 -1.71
C CYS A 139 17.69 9.08 -2.39
N LEU A 140 18.62 9.68 -3.15
CA LEU A 140 18.42 10.98 -3.80
C LEU A 140 17.29 10.97 -4.85
N PRO A 141 17.22 10.00 -5.79
CA PRO A 141 16.11 9.96 -6.74
C PRO A 141 14.74 9.87 -6.06
N GLU A 142 14.63 9.05 -5.01
CA GLU A 142 13.36 8.91 -4.26
C GLU A 142 13.02 10.11 -3.39
N LEU A 143 14.01 10.92 -3.00
CA LEU A 143 13.74 12.23 -2.40
C LEU A 143 13.12 13.20 -3.41
N VAL A 144 13.51 13.12 -4.67
CA VAL A 144 12.87 13.89 -5.75
C VAL A 144 11.46 13.38 -6.00
N SER A 145 11.25 12.06 -6.09
CA SER A 145 9.90 11.46 -6.18
C SER A 145 9.03 11.94 -5.03
N GLN A 146 9.54 11.86 -3.80
CA GLN A 146 8.81 12.30 -2.60
C GLN A 146 8.44 13.78 -2.66
N SER A 147 9.31 14.65 -3.21
CA SER A 147 9.06 16.09 -3.24
C SER A 147 7.85 16.49 -4.08
N VAL A 148 7.40 15.63 -5.01
CA VAL A 148 6.23 15.84 -5.87
C VAL A 148 5.03 14.96 -5.47
N MET A 149 5.17 14.08 -4.47
CA MET A 149 4.08 13.17 -4.08
C MET A 149 2.89 13.89 -3.45
N ASP A 150 3.11 15.00 -2.74
CA ASP A 150 2.03 15.79 -2.16
C ASP A 150 1.18 16.44 -3.27
N ASP A 151 1.85 17.04 -4.28
CA ASP A 151 1.19 17.62 -5.45
C ASP A 151 0.43 16.56 -6.26
N LEU A 152 1.01 15.37 -6.44
CA LEU A 152 0.35 14.24 -7.09
C LEU A 152 -0.86 13.77 -6.29
N SER A 153 -0.72 13.64 -4.97
CA SER A 153 -1.79 13.20 -4.08
C SER A 153 -2.99 14.13 -4.14
N GLU A 154 -2.73 15.45 -4.17
CA GLU A 154 -3.76 16.47 -4.28
C GLU A 154 -4.41 16.48 -5.67
N LYS A 155 -3.60 16.43 -6.74
CA LYS A 155 -4.09 16.45 -8.13
C LYS A 155 -4.95 15.24 -8.49
N TYR A 156 -4.51 14.03 -8.10
CA TYR A 156 -5.16 12.77 -8.46
C TYR A 156 -6.10 12.26 -7.35
N GLU A 157 -6.23 13.01 -6.25
CA GLU A 157 -7.06 12.69 -5.10
C GLU A 157 -6.84 11.25 -4.58
N ILE A 158 -5.58 10.80 -4.62
CA ILE A 158 -5.14 9.49 -4.10
C ILE A 158 -4.17 9.72 -2.94
N PRO A 159 -4.45 9.20 -1.73
CA PRO A 159 -3.59 9.42 -0.59
C PRO A 159 -2.28 8.62 -0.71
N VAL A 160 -1.15 9.25 -0.36
CA VAL A 160 0.18 8.64 -0.41
C VAL A 160 0.83 8.62 0.99
N LEU A 161 1.28 7.46 1.44
CA LEU A 161 2.11 7.30 2.63
C LEU A 161 3.56 7.01 2.24
N THR A 162 4.48 7.93 2.49
CA THR A 162 5.92 7.67 2.30
C THR A 162 6.57 7.10 3.56
N ILE A 163 7.25 5.96 3.44
CA ILE A 163 8.02 5.30 4.50
C ILE A 163 9.49 5.22 4.07
N SER A 164 10.36 5.86 4.86
CA SER A 164 11.80 5.70 4.72
C SER A 164 12.23 4.43 5.46
N ILE A 165 13.00 3.59 4.79
CA ILE A 165 13.52 2.33 5.31
C ILE A 165 15.01 2.47 5.59
N ASP A 166 15.41 2.13 6.82
CA ASP A 166 16.79 1.99 7.26
C ASP A 166 16.91 0.89 8.33
N GLU A 167 18.13 0.58 8.75
CA GLU A 167 18.41 -0.43 9.80
C GLU A 167 17.80 -0.07 11.17
N GLN A 168 17.61 1.22 11.45
CA GLN A 168 17.07 1.71 12.72
C GLN A 168 15.55 1.83 12.71
N THR A 169 14.90 1.48 11.60
CA THR A 169 13.46 1.59 11.42
C THR A 169 12.77 0.54 12.28
N ALA A 170 12.18 1.00 13.37
CA ALA A 170 11.44 0.12 14.27
C ALA A 170 10.15 -0.40 13.61
N ASP A 171 9.96 -1.72 13.61
CA ASP A 171 8.78 -2.39 13.06
C ASP A 171 7.45 -1.81 13.58
N ALA A 172 7.41 -1.50 14.88
CA ALA A 172 6.26 -0.89 15.53
C ALA A 172 5.92 0.51 14.99
N ASN A 173 6.93 1.29 14.57
CA ASN A 173 6.72 2.59 13.96
C ASN A 173 6.06 2.45 12.59
N VAL A 174 6.56 1.52 11.76
CA VAL A 174 5.99 1.21 10.45
C VAL A 174 4.55 0.74 10.60
N LEU A 175 4.29 -0.22 11.50
CA LEU A 175 2.95 -0.76 11.74
C LEU A 175 1.95 0.34 12.12
N THR A 176 2.30 1.21 13.07
CA THR A 176 1.39 2.27 13.56
C THR A 176 1.06 3.28 12.48
N ARG A 177 2.04 3.65 11.64
CA ARG A 177 1.83 4.59 10.53
C ARG A 177 0.96 4.00 9.43
N VAL A 178 1.18 2.72 9.12
CA VAL A 178 0.36 1.98 8.16
C VAL A 178 -1.07 1.85 8.67
N GLU A 179 -1.25 1.44 9.93
CA GLU A 179 -2.58 1.36 10.56
C GLU A 179 -3.35 2.68 10.44
N ALA A 180 -2.74 3.79 10.87
CA ALA A 180 -3.38 5.11 10.79
C ALA A 180 -3.73 5.53 9.35
N PHE A 181 -2.86 5.19 8.38
CA PHE A 181 -3.12 5.48 6.97
C PHE A 181 -4.28 4.66 6.40
N LEU A 182 -4.34 3.38 6.74
CA LEU A 182 -5.41 2.48 6.31
C LEU A 182 -6.76 2.86 6.95
N ASP A 183 -6.76 3.28 8.21
CA ASP A 183 -7.95 3.78 8.90
C ASP A 183 -8.48 5.05 8.23
N MET A 184 -7.60 5.98 7.84
CA MET A 184 -7.97 7.19 7.09
C MET A 184 -8.64 6.86 5.75
N ILE A 185 -8.12 5.88 5.01
CA ILE A 185 -8.71 5.43 3.74
C ILE A 185 -10.13 4.91 3.95
N LYS A 186 -10.31 4.02 4.94
CA LYS A 186 -11.64 3.50 5.29
C LYS A 186 -12.60 4.62 5.69
N GLU A 187 -12.16 5.56 6.51
CA GLU A 187 -13.02 6.67 6.97
C GLU A 187 -13.49 7.59 5.83
N LYS A 188 -12.66 7.81 4.80
CA LYS A 188 -13.03 8.66 3.65
C LYS A 188 -14.25 8.06 2.92
N ASP A 189 -14.23 6.76 2.70
CA ASP A 189 -15.32 6.01 2.05
C ASP A 189 -16.62 6.05 2.87
N TYR A 190 -16.55 5.88 4.19
CA TYR A 190 -17.73 6.00 5.07
C TYR A 190 -18.42 7.38 5.00
N ARG A 191 -17.71 8.46 4.63
CA ARG A 191 -18.28 9.80 4.51
C ARG A 191 -18.93 10.07 3.15
N GLU A 192 -18.55 9.34 2.10
CA GLU A 192 -19.16 9.48 0.76
C GLU A 192 -20.48 8.68 0.64
N VAL A 193 -20.72 7.71 1.52
CA VAL A 193 -21.92 6.87 1.54
C VAL A 193 -23.03 7.41 2.47
N MET A 194 -22.73 8.38 3.34
CA MET A 194 -23.72 9.06 4.22
C MET A 194 -24.29 10.34 3.57
#